data_AF-A0A1Q8G309-F1
#
_entry.id   AF-A0A1Q8G309-F1
#
_cell.length_a   1.000
_cell.length_b   1.000
_cell.length_c   1.000
_cell.angle_alpha   90.00
_cell.angle_beta   90.00
_cell.angle_gamma   90.00
#
_symmetry.space_group_name_H-M   'P 1'
#
loop_
_entity.id
_entity.type
_entity.pdbx_description
1 polymer ?
#
loop_
_entity_poly.entity_id
_entity_poly.type
_entity_poly.pdbx_seq_one_letter_code
_entity_poly.pdbx_strand_id
1 'polypeptide(L)'
;MAWIRFFHGCSDPANVRDGRFTGFQAARGQLFLSRSVNVARRYAANDAVFEVELDVPDNVTRISVEQWLGGAPSEWPEGPMFIIEGERDCYDFPVDTLVVQSEFDRPFAQVTQERLDELDDGLAFRHDPASPDDRQFDVYLSDFYDGDTQRWASEMERLAEIGLAESTAHKKTR
;
A
#
# COMPACT_ATOMS: atom_id res chain seq x y z
N MET A 1 -22.84 10.73 7.00
CA MET A 1 -21.78 11.49 6.30
C MET A 1 -20.68 11.84 7.27
N ALA A 2 -19.62 11.04 7.24
CA ALA A 2 -18.41 11.24 8.01
C ALA A 2 -17.27 11.57 7.04
N TRP A 3 -16.49 12.59 7.34
CA TRP A 3 -15.24 12.85 6.65
C TRP A 3 -14.21 11.83 7.15
N ILE A 4 -13.73 10.99 6.26
CA ILE A 4 -12.80 9.92 6.56
C ILE A 4 -11.47 10.24 5.91
N ARG A 5 -10.41 10.22 6.73
CA ARG A 5 -9.03 10.38 6.27
C ARG A 5 -8.50 9.09 5.67
N PHE A 6 -7.83 9.18 4.55
CA PHE A 6 -7.07 8.08 3.98
C PHE A 6 -5.69 8.54 3.51
N PHE A 7 -4.81 7.57 3.26
CA PHE A 7 -3.44 7.76 2.84
C PHE A 7 -3.14 7.01 1.55
N HIS A 8 -2.33 7.59 0.69
CA HIS A 8 -1.84 6.99 -0.53
C HIS A 8 -0.32 7.01 -0.57
N GLY A 9 0.30 5.84 -0.81
CA GLY A 9 1.72 5.76 -1.10
C GLY A 9 1.95 5.96 -2.58
N CYS A 10 2.68 7.01 -2.94
CA CYS A 10 2.95 7.34 -4.33
C CYS A 10 4.31 6.77 -4.76
N SER A 11 4.29 5.82 -5.69
CA SER A 11 5.52 5.25 -6.28
C SER A 11 6.19 6.18 -7.30
N ASP A 12 5.44 7.15 -7.84
CA ASP A 12 5.96 8.17 -8.75
C ASP A 12 5.33 9.55 -8.46
N PRO A 13 5.94 10.33 -7.54
CA PRO A 13 5.45 11.63 -7.11
C PRO A 13 5.31 12.66 -8.24
N ALA A 14 5.96 12.44 -9.40
CA ALA A 14 5.84 13.34 -10.55
C ALA A 14 4.43 13.34 -11.16
N ASN A 15 3.59 12.35 -10.83
CA ASN A 15 2.20 12.23 -11.27
C ASN A 15 1.20 12.92 -10.33
N VAL A 16 1.69 13.55 -9.25
CA VAL A 16 0.89 14.44 -8.40
C VAL A 16 1.10 15.86 -8.90
N ARG A 17 0.09 16.43 -9.55
CA ARG A 17 0.11 17.82 -10.06
C ARG A 17 -0.99 18.62 -9.42
N ASP A 18 -0.64 19.76 -8.83
CA ASP A 18 -1.59 20.64 -8.12
C ASP A 18 -2.41 19.90 -7.04
N GLY A 19 -1.78 18.92 -6.36
CA GLY A 19 -2.43 18.08 -5.36
C GLY A 19 -3.40 17.04 -5.93
N ARG A 20 -3.45 16.85 -7.25
CA ARG A 20 -4.31 15.86 -7.92
C ARG A 20 -3.44 14.75 -8.50
N PHE A 21 -3.88 13.50 -8.32
CA PHE A 21 -3.28 12.38 -9.03
C PHE A 21 -3.78 12.39 -10.46
N THR A 22 -2.88 12.69 -11.41
CA THR A 22 -3.19 12.63 -12.84
C THR A 22 -2.82 11.25 -13.36
N GLY A 23 -3.80 10.49 -13.87
CA GLY A 23 -3.59 9.14 -14.38
C GLY A 23 -3.58 8.12 -13.25
N PHE A 24 -4.70 7.42 -13.10
CA PHE A 24 -4.91 6.31 -12.17
C PHE A 24 -3.71 5.35 -12.15
N GLN A 25 -2.93 5.38 -11.06
CA GLN A 25 -1.59 4.77 -11.03
C GLN A 25 -1.57 3.28 -10.69
N ALA A 26 -2.71 2.64 -10.42
CA ALA A 26 -2.73 1.18 -10.31
C ALA A 26 -2.89 0.54 -11.69
N ALA A 27 -2.37 -0.67 -11.85
CA ALA A 27 -2.44 -1.49 -13.08
C ALA A 27 -3.86 -1.68 -13.68
N ARG A 28 -4.92 -1.23 -12.97
CA ARG A 28 -6.34 -1.38 -13.33
C ARG A 28 -7.11 -0.06 -13.42
N GLY A 29 -6.44 1.10 -13.42
CA GLY A 29 -7.13 2.39 -13.52
C GLY A 29 -7.90 2.76 -12.25
N GLN A 30 -7.40 2.35 -11.09
CA GLN A 30 -8.00 2.62 -9.77
C GLN A 30 -6.99 3.32 -8.87
N LEU A 31 -7.47 4.00 -7.84
CA LEU A 31 -6.66 4.57 -6.77
C LEU A 31 -6.97 3.85 -5.45
N PHE A 32 -5.92 3.41 -4.76
CA PHE A 32 -6.03 2.72 -3.47
C PHE A 32 -5.63 3.68 -2.35
N LEU A 33 -6.51 3.84 -1.38
CA LEU A 33 -6.35 4.75 -0.25
C LEU A 33 -6.52 3.95 1.05
N SER A 34 -5.46 3.83 1.84
CA SER A 34 -5.47 3.05 3.09
C SER A 34 -5.89 3.91 4.28
N ARG A 35 -6.55 3.31 5.28
CA ARG A 35 -6.76 3.94 6.59
C ARG A 35 -5.50 4.00 7.45
N SER A 36 -4.42 3.34 7.03
CA SER A 36 -3.12 3.32 7.70
C SER A 36 -2.08 4.09 6.90
N VAL A 37 -1.35 4.95 7.57
CA VAL A 37 -0.20 5.65 6.97
C VAL A 37 0.92 4.66 6.66
N ASN A 38 1.16 3.68 7.53
CA ASN A 38 2.23 2.70 7.38
C ASN A 38 1.95 1.73 6.23
N VAL A 39 0.70 1.27 6.06
CA VAL A 39 0.33 0.46 4.90
C VAL A 39 0.53 1.27 3.61
N ALA A 40 0.14 2.54 3.58
CA ALA A 40 0.40 3.41 2.43
C ALA A 40 1.91 3.53 2.14
N ARG A 41 2.76 3.68 3.17
CA ARG A 41 4.23 3.78 3.00
C ARG A 41 4.85 2.58 2.30
N ARG A 42 4.29 1.38 2.45
CA ARG A 42 4.82 0.16 1.79
C ARG A 42 4.94 0.31 0.28
N TYR A 43 4.03 1.07 -0.31
CA TYR A 43 3.94 1.27 -1.76
C TYR A 43 4.49 2.63 -2.21
N ALA A 44 5.02 3.44 -1.28
CA ALA A 44 5.54 4.77 -1.57
C ALA A 44 7.02 4.71 -1.98
N ALA A 45 7.39 5.43 -3.03
CA ALA A 45 8.80 5.68 -3.33
C ALA A 45 9.31 6.82 -2.46
N ASN A 46 10.45 6.64 -1.78
CA ASN A 46 11.08 7.66 -0.93
C ASN A 46 10.12 8.26 0.13
N ASP A 47 9.29 7.43 0.77
CA ASP A 47 8.28 7.84 1.76
C ASP A 47 7.30 8.92 1.25
N ALA A 48 7.07 9.01 -0.06
CA ALA A 48 6.11 9.94 -0.65
C ALA A 48 4.65 9.51 -0.38
N VAL A 49 4.17 9.82 0.82
CA VAL A 49 2.81 9.57 1.26
C VAL A 49 1.98 10.84 1.18
N PHE A 50 0.74 10.68 0.76
CA PHE A 50 -0.22 11.76 0.66
C PHE A 50 -1.49 11.41 1.44
N GLU A 51 -2.05 12.38 2.15
CA GLU A 51 -3.31 12.25 2.84
C GLU A 51 -4.43 13.00 2.12
N VAL A 52 -5.65 12.49 2.27
CA VAL A 52 -6.87 13.11 1.76
C VAL A 52 -8.03 12.82 2.71
N GLU A 53 -8.92 13.78 2.87
CA GLU A 53 -10.20 13.59 3.56
C GLU A 53 -11.33 13.53 2.54
N LEU A 54 -12.09 12.44 2.60
CA LEU A 54 -13.19 12.16 1.67
C LEU A 54 -14.50 12.00 2.44
N ASP A 55 -15.58 12.50 1.84
CA ASP A 55 -16.94 12.20 2.30
C ASP A 55 -17.32 10.82 1.74
N VAL A 56 -17.27 9.82 2.61
CA VAL A 56 -17.61 8.44 2.25
C VAL A 56 -19.06 8.21 2.66
N PRO A 57 -19.96 7.85 1.72
CA PRO A 57 -21.35 7.55 2.05
C PRO A 57 -21.45 6.43 3.08
N ASP A 58 -22.37 6.57 4.04
CA ASP A 58 -22.59 5.56 5.08
C ASP A 58 -23.03 4.19 4.49
N ASN A 59 -23.52 4.18 3.25
CA ASN A 59 -23.94 3.02 2.48
C ASN A 59 -22.95 2.62 1.37
N VAL A 60 -21.68 3.04 1.45
CA VAL A 60 -20.64 2.59 0.51
C VAL A 60 -20.55 1.07 0.52
N THR A 61 -20.43 0.46 -0.66
CA THR A 61 -20.27 -1.00 -0.77
C THR A 61 -18.96 -1.41 -0.13
N ARG A 62 -19.00 -2.50 0.64
CA ARG A 62 -17.85 -3.09 1.34
C ARG A 62 -17.69 -4.54 0.88
N ILE A 63 -16.47 -4.95 0.57
CA ILE A 63 -16.12 -6.32 0.16
C ILE A 63 -14.97 -6.85 1.03
N SER A 64 -14.91 -8.15 1.23
CA SER A 64 -13.80 -8.83 1.92
C SER A 64 -12.52 -8.86 1.07
N VAL A 65 -11.39 -9.17 1.70
CA VAL A 65 -10.12 -9.40 0.99
C VAL A 65 -10.24 -10.63 0.07
N GLU A 66 -10.92 -11.68 0.51
CA GLU A 66 -11.20 -12.87 -0.31
C GLU A 66 -11.93 -12.51 -1.61
N GLN A 67 -12.98 -11.67 -1.53
CA GLN A 67 -13.71 -11.21 -2.71
C GLN A 67 -12.84 -10.36 -3.63
N TRP A 68 -11.95 -9.54 -3.07
CA TRP A 68 -11.03 -8.72 -3.85
C TRP A 68 -10.01 -9.57 -4.62
N LEU A 69 -9.36 -10.52 -3.94
CA LEU A 69 -8.30 -11.35 -4.50
C LEU A 69 -8.84 -12.46 -5.42
N GLY A 70 -10.00 -13.03 -5.09
CA GLY A 70 -10.63 -14.10 -5.85
C GLY A 70 -11.54 -13.63 -6.99
N GLY A 71 -12.03 -12.39 -6.94
CA GLY A 71 -13.01 -11.86 -7.90
C GLY A 71 -12.40 -11.39 -9.22
N ALA A 72 -13.13 -11.66 -10.32
CA ALA A 72 -12.84 -11.03 -11.60
C ALA A 72 -13.20 -9.53 -11.56
N PRO A 73 -12.53 -8.66 -12.34
CA PRO A 73 -12.85 -7.22 -12.37
C PRO A 73 -14.32 -6.89 -12.67
N SER A 74 -15.03 -7.78 -13.39
CA SER A 74 -16.45 -7.64 -13.69
C SER A 74 -17.39 -7.94 -12.52
N GLU A 75 -16.87 -8.53 -11.43
CA GLU A 75 -17.63 -8.89 -10.23
C GLU A 75 -17.46 -7.86 -9.10
N TRP A 76 -16.58 -6.89 -9.32
CA TRP A 76 -16.35 -5.82 -8.36
C TRP A 76 -17.51 -4.84 -8.31
N PRO A 77 -17.73 -4.18 -7.17
CA PRO A 77 -18.77 -3.17 -7.05
C PRO A 77 -18.72 -2.13 -8.17
N GLU A 78 -19.87 -1.88 -8.77
CA GLU A 78 -20.07 -0.74 -9.66
C GLU A 78 -20.19 0.54 -8.84
N GLY A 79 -19.59 1.63 -9.33
CA GLY A 79 -19.71 2.94 -8.71
C GLY A 79 -18.42 3.75 -8.78
N PRO A 80 -18.40 4.91 -8.11
CA PRO A 80 -17.20 5.75 -8.04
C PRO A 80 -16.17 5.22 -7.04
N MET A 81 -16.61 4.43 -6.05
CA MET A 81 -15.75 3.86 -5.00
C MET A 81 -16.39 2.68 -4.26
N PHE A 82 -15.56 1.86 -3.63
CA PHE A 82 -15.95 0.83 -2.65
C PHE A 82 -14.81 0.62 -1.64
N ILE A 83 -15.10 -0.06 -0.53
CA ILE A 83 -14.09 -0.38 0.49
C ILE A 83 -13.77 -1.88 0.45
N ILE A 84 -12.48 -2.21 0.47
CA ILE A 84 -11.99 -3.53 0.87
C ILE A 84 -11.86 -3.48 2.39
N GLU A 85 -12.60 -4.33 3.08
CA GLU A 85 -12.60 -4.39 4.54
C GLU A 85 -11.27 -4.93 5.05
N GLY A 86 -10.70 -4.24 6.05
CA GLY A 86 -9.45 -4.67 6.65
C GLY A 86 -9.58 -5.98 7.42
N GLU A 87 -8.67 -6.90 7.20
CA GLU A 87 -8.57 -8.17 7.93
C GLU A 87 -7.27 -8.17 8.72
N ARG A 88 -7.35 -8.18 10.06
CA ARG A 88 -6.17 -8.00 10.93
C ARG A 88 -5.06 -9.03 10.67
N ASP A 89 -5.45 -10.23 10.27
CA ASP A 89 -4.56 -11.36 9.99
C ASP A 89 -4.16 -11.43 8.51
N CYS A 90 -4.39 -10.37 7.73
CA CYS A 90 -3.92 -10.20 6.36
C CYS A 90 -2.81 -9.15 6.32
N TYR A 91 -1.67 -9.49 5.72
CA TYR A 91 -0.55 -8.59 5.58
C TYR A 91 -0.86 -7.45 4.63
N ASP A 92 -1.40 -7.70 3.44
CA ASP A 92 -1.62 -6.66 2.42
C ASP A 92 -2.78 -5.71 2.78
N PHE A 93 -3.82 -6.21 3.45
CA PHE A 93 -5.03 -5.46 3.79
C PHE A 93 -5.38 -5.51 5.29
N PRO A 94 -4.49 -5.06 6.21
CA PRO A 94 -4.71 -5.14 7.65
C PRO A 94 -5.74 -4.11 8.16
N VAL A 95 -6.12 -3.15 7.31
CA VAL A 95 -7.07 -2.08 7.57
C VAL A 95 -7.92 -1.80 6.33
N ASP A 96 -9.05 -1.13 6.53
CA ASP A 96 -9.90 -0.67 5.44
C ASP A 96 -9.10 0.08 4.37
N THR A 97 -9.31 -0.33 3.12
CA THR A 97 -8.73 0.30 1.94
C THR A 97 -9.86 0.76 1.03
N LEU A 98 -9.96 2.07 0.80
CA LEU A 98 -10.90 2.65 -0.14
C LEU A 98 -10.31 2.54 -1.55
N VAL A 99 -11.07 1.90 -2.43
CA VAL A 99 -10.78 1.82 -3.86
C VAL A 99 -11.62 2.89 -4.56
N VAL A 100 -10.96 3.80 -5.26
CA VAL A 100 -11.61 4.85 -6.05
C VAL A 100 -11.49 4.51 -7.53
N GLN A 101 -12.63 4.42 -8.21
CA GLN A 101 -12.77 3.97 -9.60
C GLN A 101 -12.99 5.12 -10.59
N SER A 102 -13.25 6.33 -10.11
CA SER A 102 -13.45 7.52 -10.94
C SER A 102 -12.73 8.73 -10.36
N GLU A 103 -12.38 9.70 -11.20
CA GLU A 103 -11.74 10.94 -10.73
C GLU A 103 -12.62 11.68 -9.73
N PHE A 104 -11.99 12.35 -8.78
CA PHE A 104 -12.66 13.18 -7.79
C PHE A 104 -11.88 14.48 -7.57
N ASP A 105 -12.61 15.55 -7.30
CA ASP A 105 -12.05 16.89 -7.19
C ASP A 105 -11.64 17.21 -5.74
N ARG A 106 -10.61 16.52 -5.23
CA ARG A 106 -10.02 16.83 -3.92
C ARG A 106 -8.50 16.85 -3.98
N PRO A 107 -7.86 17.87 -3.37
CA PRO A 107 -6.42 17.91 -3.28
C PRO A 107 -5.92 16.95 -2.21
N PHE A 108 -4.84 16.28 -2.52
CA PHE A 108 -4.00 15.54 -1.59
C PHE A 108 -2.99 16.47 -0.94
N ALA A 109 -2.77 16.28 0.36
CA ALA A 109 -1.69 16.93 1.09
C ALA A 109 -0.54 15.94 1.27
N GLN A 110 0.68 16.35 0.94
CA GLN A 110 1.85 15.51 1.23
C GLN A 110 2.06 15.43 2.74
N VAL A 111 2.26 14.21 3.24
CA VAL A 111 2.55 13.96 4.66
C VAL A 111 4.04 14.19 4.89
N THR A 112 4.38 15.06 5.85
CA THR A 112 5.77 15.34 6.21
C THR A 112 6.36 14.21 7.06
N GLN A 113 7.70 14.13 7.15
CA GLN A 113 8.34 13.10 7.97
C GLN A 113 7.93 13.18 9.46
N GLU A 114 7.91 14.38 10.04
CA GLU A 114 7.43 14.60 11.42
C GLU A 114 6.00 14.07 11.60
N ARG A 115 5.14 14.30 10.61
CA ARG A 115 3.78 13.81 10.63
C ARG A 115 3.67 12.30 10.43
N LEU A 116 4.54 11.69 9.63
CA LEU A 116 4.63 10.23 9.51
C LEU A 116 4.95 9.58 10.85
N ASP A 117 5.90 10.15 11.60
CA ASP A 117 6.31 9.64 12.90
C ASP A 117 5.16 9.75 13.94
N GLU A 118 4.40 10.84 13.90
CA GLU A 118 3.20 11.02 14.76
C GLU A 118 2.05 10.07 14.43
N LEU A 119 1.92 9.69 13.14
CA LEU A 119 0.84 8.85 12.64
C LEU A 119 1.20 7.35 12.66
N ASP A 120 2.39 6.99 13.16
CA ASP A 120 2.83 5.61 13.24
C ASP A 120 1.83 4.76 14.06
N ASP A 121 1.12 3.88 13.35
CA ASP A 121 0.09 3.01 13.91
C ASP A 121 0.62 1.63 14.33
N GLY A 122 1.93 1.41 14.26
CA GLY A 122 2.58 0.16 14.65
C GLY A 122 2.51 -0.97 13.61
N LEU A 123 1.86 -0.75 12.47
CA LEU A 123 1.90 -1.69 11.34
C LEU A 123 3.27 -1.64 10.63
N ALA A 124 3.56 -2.66 9.81
CA ALA A 124 4.74 -2.64 8.96
C ALA A 124 4.63 -1.47 7.96
N PHE A 125 5.71 -0.71 7.79
CA PHE A 125 5.76 0.42 6.84
C PHE A 125 6.69 0.16 5.65
N ARG A 126 7.37 -0.99 5.63
CA ARG A 126 8.10 -1.52 4.47
C ARG A 126 7.28 -2.65 3.86
N HIS A 127 7.33 -2.79 2.54
CA HIS A 127 6.60 -3.86 1.88
C HIS A 127 7.13 -5.23 2.28
N ASP A 128 8.45 -5.44 2.17
CA ASP A 128 9.10 -6.69 2.55
C ASP A 128 9.88 -6.52 3.87
N PRO A 129 9.64 -7.39 4.86
CA PRO A 129 10.47 -7.47 6.06
C PRO A 129 11.93 -7.81 5.72
N ALA A 130 12.86 -7.15 6.38
CA ALA A 130 14.30 -7.43 6.30
C ALA A 130 14.78 -8.39 7.40
N SER A 131 13.99 -8.58 8.45
CA SER A 131 14.32 -9.48 9.56
C SER A 131 13.07 -10.04 10.26
N PRO A 132 13.19 -11.15 11.00
CA PRO A 132 12.10 -11.66 11.85
C PRO A 132 11.65 -10.71 12.96
N ASP A 133 12.48 -9.74 13.34
CA ASP A 133 12.15 -8.74 14.36
C ASP A 133 11.30 -7.58 13.79
N ASP A 134 11.08 -7.55 12.48
CA ASP A 134 10.26 -6.54 11.84
C ASP A 134 8.78 -6.72 12.22
N ARG A 135 8.07 -5.60 12.23
CA ARG A 135 6.63 -5.56 12.53
C ARG A 135 5.87 -6.47 11.57
N GLN A 136 4.92 -7.24 12.10
CA GLN A 136 4.06 -8.14 11.34
C GLN A 136 4.81 -9.19 10.50
N PHE A 137 6.06 -9.52 10.85
CA PHE A 137 6.80 -10.58 10.18
C PHE A 137 6.02 -11.91 10.12
N ASP A 138 5.42 -12.32 11.23
CA ASP A 138 4.66 -13.57 11.30
C ASP A 138 3.46 -13.58 10.34
N VAL A 139 2.78 -12.44 10.17
CA VAL A 139 1.64 -12.29 9.24
C VAL A 139 2.13 -12.34 7.79
N TYR A 140 3.22 -11.62 7.48
CA TYR A 140 3.86 -11.69 6.16
C TYR A 140 4.29 -13.12 5.81
N LEU A 141 4.94 -13.81 6.75
CA LEU A 141 5.42 -15.16 6.53
C LEU A 141 4.26 -16.14 6.31
N SER A 142 3.18 -15.99 7.08
CA SER A 142 1.95 -16.78 6.90
C SER A 142 1.37 -16.58 5.49
N ASP A 143 1.22 -15.33 5.05
CA ASP A 143 0.52 -15.01 3.79
C ASP A 143 1.33 -15.36 2.53
N PHE A 144 2.65 -15.13 2.54
CA PHE A 144 3.48 -15.24 1.33
C PHE A 144 4.30 -16.54 1.28
N TYR A 145 4.53 -17.17 2.43
CA TYR A 145 5.42 -18.32 2.56
C TYR A 145 4.76 -19.52 3.25
N ASP A 146 3.45 -19.49 3.53
CA ASP A 146 2.73 -20.54 4.26
C ASP A 146 3.38 -20.85 5.64
N GLY A 147 4.01 -19.84 6.25
CA GLY A 147 4.77 -19.99 7.50
C GLY A 147 6.19 -20.58 7.34
N ASP A 148 6.67 -20.81 6.11
CA ASP A 148 8.00 -21.39 5.84
C ASP A 148 9.11 -20.35 5.94
N THR A 149 9.67 -20.20 7.15
CA THR A 149 10.79 -19.30 7.42
C THR A 149 12.05 -19.65 6.62
N GLN A 150 12.29 -20.93 6.30
CA GLN A 150 13.49 -21.33 5.57
C GLN A 150 13.39 -20.87 4.11
N ARG A 151 12.23 -21.03 3.49
CA ARG A 151 11.96 -20.54 2.14
C ARG A 151 12.13 -19.02 2.04
N TRP A 152 11.62 -18.28 3.02
CA TRP A 152 11.84 -16.83 3.08
C TRP A 152 13.33 -16.48 3.21
N ALA A 153 14.05 -17.11 4.14
CA ALA A 153 15.47 -16.83 4.37
C ALA A 153 16.33 -17.08 3.13
N SER A 154 16.11 -18.20 2.42
CA SER A 154 16.82 -18.50 1.17
C SER A 154 16.54 -17.48 0.07
N GLU A 155 15.32 -16.96 -0.02
CA GLU A 155 14.98 -15.91 -0.99
C GLU A 155 15.68 -14.58 -0.64
N MET A 156 15.73 -14.21 0.64
CA MET A 156 16.45 -13.01 1.08
C MET A 156 17.96 -13.10 0.80
N GLU A 157 18.59 -14.25 1.02
CA GLU A 157 19.98 -14.50 0.65
C GLU A 157 20.20 -14.33 -0.86
N ARG A 158 19.33 -14.94 -1.67
CA ARG A 158 19.38 -14.84 -3.14
C ARG A 158 19.26 -13.39 -3.63
N LEU A 159 18.35 -12.61 -3.07
CA LEU A 159 18.17 -11.20 -3.43
C LEU A 159 19.38 -10.35 -3.01
N ALA A 160 19.97 -10.62 -1.85
CA ALA A 160 21.19 -9.94 -1.40
C ALA A 160 22.37 -10.20 -2.35
N GLU A 161 22.54 -11.44 -2.84
CA GLU A 161 23.57 -11.80 -3.82
C GLU A 161 23.40 -11.04 -5.16
N ILE A 162 22.17 -10.93 -5.65
CA ILE A 162 21.87 -10.19 -6.88
C ILE A 162 22.17 -8.69 -6.69
N GLY A 163 21.70 -8.09 -5.60
CA GLY A 163 21.95 -6.67 -5.31
C GLY A 163 23.45 -6.36 -5.17
N LEU A 164 24.23 -7.28 -4.57
CA LEU A 164 25.69 -7.20 -4.52
C LEU A 164 26.32 -7.23 -5.92
N ALA A 165 25.87 -8.14 -6.79
CA ALA A 165 26.38 -8.27 -8.16
C ALA A 165 26.13 -6.99 -9.00
N GLU A 166 24.94 -6.41 -8.92
CA GLU A 166 24.58 -5.18 -9.64
C GLU A 166 25.38 -3.96 -9.15
N SER A 167 25.59 -3.84 -7.84
CA SER A 167 26.41 -2.75 -7.26
C SER A 167 27.89 -2.84 -7.67
N THR A 168 28.39 -4.07 -7.87
CA THR A 168 29.78 -4.32 -8.24
C THR A 168 30.02 -4.08 -9.74
N ALA A 169 29.02 -4.34 -10.59
CA ALA A 169 29.05 -4.04 -12.01
C ALA A 169 29.08 -2.52 -12.30
N HIS A 170 28.29 -1.73 -11.55
CA HIS A 170 28.29 -0.27 -11.65
C HIS A 170 29.60 0.40 -11.19
N LYS A 171 30.36 -0.24 -10.28
CA LYS A 171 31.67 0.28 -9.85
C LYS A 171 32.80 0.03 -10.85
N LYS A 172 32.66 -0.91 -11.79
CA LYS A 172 33.71 -1.26 -12.77
C LYS A 172 33.65 -0.45 -14.08
N THR A 173 32.68 0.44 -14.24
CA THR A 173 32.45 1.23 -15.46
C THR A 173 32.81 2.72 -15.33
N ARG A 174 33.61 3.10 -14.32
CA ARG A 174 34.19 4.45 -14.19
C ARG A 174 35.69 4.45 -14.44
#